data_AF-A0A381NKM0-F1
#
_entry.id   AF-A0A381NKM0-F1
#
_cell.length_a   1.000
_cell.length_b   1.000
_cell.length_c   1.000
_cell.angle_alpha   90.00
_cell.angle_beta   90.00
_cell.angle_gamma   90.00
#
_symmetry.space_group_name_H-M   'P 1'
#
loop_
_entity.id
_entity.type
_entity.pdbx_description
1 polymer ?
#
loop_
_entity_poly.entity_id
_entity_poly.type
_entity_poly.pdbx_seq_one_letter_code
_entity_poly.pdbx_strand_id
1 'polypeptide(L)' 'GGVGAGKVLSLEGFDQSRVAVTEFPSMKHAIDCFNSEEYQASMKILDGGVERDVFIVEGLE' A
#
# COMPACT_ATOMS: atom_id res chain seq x y z
N GLY A 1 6.26 -10.15 4.83
CA GLY A 1 7.35 -9.56 4.04
C GLY A 1 6.74 -9.03 2.76
N GLY A 2 6.82 -7.73 2.51
CA GLY A 2 6.24 -7.12 1.31
C GLY A 2 7.04 -7.48 0.06
N VAL A 3 6.36 -7.85 -1.03
CA VAL A 3 7.00 -8.11 -2.32
C VAL A 3 7.39 -6.75 -2.93
N GLY A 4 8.68 -6.57 -3.19
CA GLY A 4 9.21 -5.39 -3.88
C GLY A 4 8.79 -5.38 -5.36
N ALA A 5 8.18 -4.27 -5.77
CA ALA A 5 7.59 -3.94 -7.08
C ALA A 5 8.00 -4.85 -8.25
N GLY A 6 7.10 -5.77 -8.61
CA GLY A 6 7.10 -6.40 -9.92
C GLY A 6 6.81 -5.36 -11.02
N LYS A 7 7.00 -5.75 -12.29
CA LYS A 7 6.68 -4.91 -13.44
C LYS A 7 5.22 -4.46 -13.37
N VAL A 8 4.98 -3.16 -13.41
CA VAL A 8 3.63 -2.60 -13.51
C VAL A 8 3.27 -2.47 -14.99
N LEU A 9 2.06 -2.91 -15.34
CA LEU A 9 1.44 -2.68 -16.64
C LEU A 9 0.06 -2.08 -16.38
N SER A 10 -0.05 -0.76 -16.56
CA SER A 10 -1.31 -0.04 -16.48
C SER A 10 -2.07 -0.23 -17.79
N LEU A 11 -3.28 -0.78 -17.72
CA LEU A 11 -4.11 -1.05 -18.90
C LEU A 11 -5.03 0.14 -19.22
N GLU A 12 -5.68 0.69 -18.19
CA GLU A 12 -6.62 1.81 -18.28
C GLU A 12 -6.57 2.64 -16.97
N GLY A 13 -6.91 3.93 -17.02
CA GLY A 13 -6.98 4.78 -15.83
C GLY A 13 -5.65 5.43 -15.43
N PHE A 14 -5.39 5.51 -14.12
CA PHE A 14 -4.20 6.18 -13.59
C PHE A 14 -2.96 5.29 -13.71
N ASP A 15 -1.93 5.83 -14.36
CA ASP A 15 -0.65 5.13 -14.49
C ASP A 15 0.12 5.18 -13.17
N GLN A 16 0.55 4.01 -12.68
CA GLN A 16 1.33 3.90 -11.46
C GLN A 16 2.73 3.41 -11.80
N SER A 17 3.73 4.21 -11.45
CA SER A 17 5.14 3.83 -11.65
C SER A 17 5.57 2.66 -10.76
N ARG A 18 4.88 2.47 -9.63
CA ARG A 18 5.18 1.43 -8.65
C ARG A 18 3.92 1.00 -7.90
N VAL A 19 3.70 -0.31 -7.80
CA VAL A 19 2.62 -0.89 -6.99
C VAL A 19 3.21 -1.87 -5.99
N ALA A 20 2.73 -1.82 -4.75
CA ALA A 20 3.05 -2.78 -3.70
C ALA A 20 1.74 -3.38 -3.16
N VAL A 21 1.69 -4.70 -3.05
CA VAL A 21 0.55 -5.42 -2.49
C VAL A 21 1.03 -6.22 -1.28
N THR A 22 0.29 -6.13 -0.18
CA THR A 22 0.58 -6.87 1.05
C THR A 22 -0.70 -7.57 1.49
N GLU A 23 -0.61 -8.89 1.65
CA GLU A 23 -1.70 -9.70 2.19
C GLU A 23 -1.63 -9.71 3.72
N PHE A 24 -2.79 -9.57 4.37
CA PHE A 24 -2.94 -9.63 5.81
C PHE A 24 -3.92 -10.74 6.21
N PRO A 25 -3.79 -11.32 7.42
CA PRO A 25 -4.70 -12.37 7.89
C PRO A 25 -6.17 -11.93 8.00
N SER A 26 -6.42 -10.63 8.17
CA SER A 26 -7.76 -10.06 8.12
C SER A 26 -7.73 -8.56 7.85
N MET A 27 -8.89 -8.02 7.46
CA MET A 27 -9.09 -6.59 7.25
C MET A 27 -8.68 -5.75 8.46
N LYS A 28 -8.99 -6.23 9.67
CA LYS A 28 -8.59 -5.56 10.92
C LYS A 28 -7.07 -5.45 11.06
N HIS A 29 -6.31 -6.50 10.74
CA HIS A 29 -4.85 -6.46 10.84
C HIS A 29 -4.24 -5.44 9.88
N ALA A 30 -4.82 -5.29 8.67
CA ALA A 30 -4.37 -4.27 7.72
C ALA A 30 -4.66 -2.86 8.23
N ILE A 31 -5.84 -2.61 8.82
CA ILE A 31 -6.21 -1.32 9.42
C ILE A 31 -5.30 -0.99 10.62
N ASP A 32 -5.08 -1.95 11.51
CA ASP A 32 -4.22 -1.78 12.68
C ASP A 32 -2.77 -1.49 12.25
N CYS A 33 -2.28 -2.16 11.21
CA CYS A 33 -0.96 -1.90 10.64
C CYS A 33 -0.86 -0.48 10.06
N PHE A 34 -1.85 -0.06 9.26
CA PHE A 34 -1.88 1.29 8.69
C PHE A 34 -1.91 2.37 9.78
N ASN A 35 -2.67 2.17 10.86
CA ASN A 35 -2.80 3.13 11.96
C ASN A 35 -1.64 3.06 12.97
N SER A 36 -0.72 2.10 12.86
CA SER A 36 0.40 1.96 13.78
C SER A 36 1.31 3.19 13.74
N GLU A 37 1.88 3.54 14.90
CA GLU A 37 2.79 4.68 15.01
C GLU A 37 4.02 4.52 14.10
N GLU A 38 4.53 3.30 13.98
CA GLU A 38 5.68 2.97 13.13
C GLU A 38 5.38 3.21 11.64
N TYR A 39 4.21 2.78 11.17
CA TYR A 39 3.80 3.00 9.79
C TYR A 39 3.57 4.49 9.53
N GLN A 40 2.84 5.18 10.41
CA GLN A 40 2.57 6.61 10.29
C GLN A 40 3.84 7.46 10.35
N ALA A 41 4.81 7.10 11.21
CA ALA A 41 6.11 7.76 11.24
C ALA A 41 6.88 7.57 9.93
N SER A 42 6.85 6.35 9.37
CA SER A 42 7.46 6.05 8.07
C SER A 42 6.81 6.84 6.93
N MET A 43 5.48 7.03 6.98
CA MET A 43 4.76 7.84 6.00
C MET A 43 5.21 9.30 6.00
N LYS A 44 5.48 9.89 7.17
CA LYS A 44 5.92 11.29 7.29
C LYS A 44 7.29 11.53 6.67
N ILE A 45 8.16 10.51 6.63
CA ILE A 45 9.47 10.60 5.97
C ILE A 45 9.30 10.78 4.45
N LEU A 46 8.22 10.24 3.89
CA LEU A 46 7.90 10.31 2.46
C LEU A 46 7.09 11.56 2.10
N ASP A 47 6.71 12.38 3.08
CA ASP A 47 5.82 13.53 2.89
C ASP A 47 6.47 14.59 1.99
N GLY A 48 5.70 15.10 1.02
CA GLY A 48 6.16 16.04 -0.01
C GLY A 48 7.08 15.45 -1.09
N GLY A 49 7.48 14.19 -0.99
CA GLY A 49 8.37 13.53 -1.97
C GLY A 49 7.69 12.59 -2.95
N VAL A 50 6.48 12.13 -2.63
CA VAL A 50 5.73 11.16 -3.45
C VAL A 50 4.23 11.43 -3.40
N GLU A 51 3.56 11.29 -4.54
CA GLU A 51 2.11 11.11 -4.61
C GLU A 51 1.81 9.61 -4.57
N ARG A 52 0.85 9.21 -3.75
CA ARG A 52 0.48 7.79 -3.61
C ARG A 52 -0.98 7.64 -3.21
N ASP A 53 -1.58 6.61 -3.75
CA ASP A 53 -2.89 6.14 -3.34
C ASP A 53 -2.74 4.87 -2.50
N VAL A 54 -3.42 4.82 -1.36
CA VAL A 54 -3.38 3.66 -0.45
C VAL A 54 -4.81 3.19 -0.22
N PHE A 55 -5.04 1.93 -0.53
CA PHE A 55 -6.33 1.27 -0.34
C PHE A 55 -6.13 0.01 0.48
N ILE A 56 -7.11 -0.29 1.33
CA ILE A 56 -7.24 -1.59 1.95
C ILE A 56 -8.56 -2.18 1.43
N VAL A 57 -8.49 -3.36 0.84
CA VAL A 57 -9.62 -4.05 0.23
C VAL A 57 -9.81 -5.40 0.92
N GLU A 58 -11.06 -5.83 1.08
CA GLU A 58 -11.32 -7.20 1.50
C GLU A 58 -10.87 -8.17 0.40
N GLY A 59 -10.24 -9.26 0.81
CA GLY A 59 -9.92 -10.36 -0.08
C GLY A 59 -11.20 -11.02 -0.58
N LEU A 60 -11.17 -11.57 -1.79
CA LEU A 60 -12.24 -12.43 -2.27
C LEU A 60 -12.11 -13.78 -1.57
N GLU A 61 -13.21 -14.31 -1.05
CA GLU A 61 -13.35 -15.74 -0.69
C GLU A 61 -13.65 -16.59 -1.93
#